data_AF-A0A9E3B2V8-F1
#
_entry.id   AF-A0A9E3B2V8-F1
#
_cell.length_a   1.000
_cell.length_b   1.000
_cell.length_c   1.000
_cell.angle_alpha   90.00
_cell.angle_beta   90.00
_cell.angle_gamma   90.00
#
_symmetry.space_group_name_H-M   'P 1'
#
loop_
_entity.id
_entity.type
_entity.pdbx_description
1 polymer ?
#
loop_
_entity_poly.entity_id
_entity_poly.type
_entity_poly.pdbx_seq_one_letter_code
_entity_poly.pdbx_strand_id
1 'polypeptide(L)'
;MKTFAFERWCDRLQLATATRDVLAQIRSSPPARRVAGRLLNVCGTYASRKMGVSIQFESRTVELWAIYTMEHNRDVLEFFAGQAALESRSWLRC
;
A
#
# COMPACT_ATOMS: atom_id res chain seq x y z
N MET A 1 4.27 3.52 -12.06
CA MET A 1 3.90 2.39 -12.94
C MET A 1 2.40 2.47 -13.22
N LYS A 2 1.98 2.70 -14.46
CA LYS A 2 0.55 2.74 -14.85
C LYS A 2 0.09 1.32 -15.17
N THR A 3 -0.73 0.73 -14.31
CA THR A 3 -1.27 -0.62 -14.52
C THR A 3 -2.55 -0.54 -15.36
N PHE A 4 -2.81 -1.53 -16.22
CA PHE A 4 -4.02 -1.58 -17.05
C PHE A 4 -5.31 -1.46 -16.22
N ALA A 5 -5.32 -2.05 -15.03
CA ALA A 5 -6.45 -1.98 -14.13
C ALA A 5 -6.68 -0.58 -13.53
N PHE A 6 -5.60 0.19 -13.28
CA PHE A 6 -5.69 1.56 -12.80
C PHE A 6 -6.31 2.48 -13.86
N GLU A 7 -5.86 2.39 -15.11
CA GLU A 7 -6.41 3.20 -16.21
C GLU A 7 -7.90 2.89 -16.42
N ARG A 8 -8.28 1.61 -16.43
CA ARG A 8 -9.69 1.19 -16.56
C ARG A 8 -10.56 1.68 -15.41
N TRP A 9 -10.01 1.75 -14.19
CA TRP A 9 -10.71 2.30 -13.03
C TRP A 9 -10.89 3.82 -13.15
N CYS A 10 -9.85 4.55 -13.56
CA CYS A 10 -9.92 5.98 -13.86
C CYS A 10 -10.94 6.29 -14.95
N ASP A 11 -11.02 5.46 -15.99
CA ASP A 11 -12.00 5.59 -17.07
C ASP A 11 -13.42 5.33 -16.59
N ARG A 12 -13.64 4.27 -15.79
CA ARG A 12 -14.95 3.96 -15.19
C ARG A 12 -15.47 5.11 -14.34
N LEU A 13 -14.60 5.76 -13.59
CA LEU A 13 -14.94 6.89 -12.72
C LEU A 13 -14.93 8.24 -13.46
N GLN A 14 -14.64 8.26 -14.76
CA GLN A 14 -14.54 9.46 -15.59
C GLN A 14 -13.64 10.55 -14.97
N LEU A 15 -12.51 10.13 -14.36
CA LEU A 15 -11.60 11.06 -13.69
C LEU A 15 -10.91 11.96 -14.72
N ALA A 16 -10.84 13.26 -14.41
CA ALA A 16 -10.10 14.24 -15.20
C ALA A 16 -8.60 13.94 -15.20
N THR A 17 -7.90 14.33 -16.28
CA THR A 17 -6.46 14.08 -16.44
C THR A 17 -5.64 14.59 -15.26
N ALA A 18 -5.93 15.79 -14.76
CA ALA A 18 -5.26 16.35 -13.58
C ALA A 18 -5.39 15.47 -12.34
N THR A 19 -6.56 14.86 -12.11
CA THR A 19 -6.78 13.92 -11.01
C THR A 19 -6.00 12.63 -11.20
N ARG A 20 -5.95 12.10 -12.43
CA ARG A 20 -5.17 10.90 -12.77
C ARG A 20 -3.68 11.13 -12.51
N ASP A 21 -3.16 12.31 -12.85
CA ASP A 21 -1.76 12.66 -12.67
C ASP A 21 -1.39 12.78 -11.18
N VAL A 22 -2.24 13.41 -10.37
CA VAL A 22 -2.06 13.45 -8.90
C VAL A 22 -2.08 12.04 -8.31
N LEU A 23 -3.01 11.19 -8.73
CA LEU A 23 -3.08 9.80 -8.26
C LEU A 23 -1.83 9.00 -8.68
N ALA A 24 -1.35 9.19 -9.91
CA ALA A 24 -0.13 8.55 -10.39
C ALA A 24 1.09 9.01 -9.58
N GLN A 25 1.18 10.31 -9.24
CA GLN A 25 2.23 10.86 -8.40
C GLN A 25 2.20 10.24 -6.99
N ILE A 26 1.03 10.19 -6.34
CA ILE A 26 0.87 9.57 -5.01
C ILE A 26 1.32 8.10 -5.05
N ARG A 27 0.91 7.34 -6.07
CA ARG A 27 1.30 5.93 -6.25
C ARG A 27 2.80 5.71 -6.44
N SER A 28 3.50 6.72 -6.95
CA SER A 28 4.96 6.67 -7.15
C SER A 28 5.76 7.30 -6.01
N SER A 29 5.09 8.00 -5.08
CA SER A 29 5.77 8.72 -4.02
C SER A 29 6.23 7.76 -2.93
N PRO A 30 7.44 7.96 -2.36
CA PRO A 30 7.87 7.22 -1.19
C PRO A 30 6.94 7.52 0.01
N PRO A 31 6.89 6.63 1.01
CA PRO A 31 6.03 6.81 2.17
C PRO A 31 6.37 8.13 2.90
N ALA A 32 5.35 8.93 3.20
CA ALA A 32 5.52 10.26 3.78
C ALA A 32 6.07 10.27 5.21
N ARG A 33 6.16 9.11 5.89
CA ARG A 33 6.55 8.99 7.30
C ARG A 33 7.71 8.01 7.44
N ARG A 34 8.77 8.46 8.12
CA ARG A 34 9.80 7.57 8.66
C ARG A 34 9.24 6.90 9.92
N VAL A 35 9.13 5.57 9.90
CA VAL A 35 8.56 4.81 11.02
C VAL A 35 9.56 4.78 12.17
N ALA A 36 9.17 5.35 13.32
CA ALA A 36 9.92 5.21 14.56
C ALA A 36 9.36 3.99 15.28
N GLY A 37 9.97 2.82 15.04
CA GLY A 37 9.59 1.58 15.72
C GLY A 37 9.62 1.78 17.23
N ARG A 38 8.46 1.64 17.88
CA ARG A 38 8.41 1.53 19.34
C ARG A 38 8.65 0.06 19.70
N LEU A 39 9.47 -0.18 20.72
CA LEU A 39 9.96 -1.50 21.18
C LEU A 39 8.87 -2.57 21.46
N LEU A 40 7.59 -2.20 21.44
CA LEU A 40 6.45 -3.07 21.76
C LEU A 40 5.50 -3.30 20.56
N ASN A 41 5.80 -2.74 19.40
CA ASN A 41 4.96 -2.96 18.22
C ASN A 41 5.14 -4.40 17.71
N VAL A 42 4.07 -5.01 17.20
CA VAL A 42 4.15 -6.33 16.56
C VAL A 42 4.37 -6.09 15.07
N CYS A 43 5.65 -6.04 14.69
CA CYS A 43 6.07 -5.88 13.31
C CYS A 43 5.93 -7.21 12.54
N GLY A 44 5.40 -7.17 11.32
CA GLY A 44 5.31 -8.32 10.43
C GLY A 44 5.21 -7.93 8.95
N THR A 45 5.25 -8.92 8.07
CA THR A 45 5.06 -8.71 6.62
C THR A 45 3.96 -9.60 6.07
N TYR A 46 3.19 -9.07 5.13
CA TYR A 46 2.14 -9.78 4.41
C TYR A 46 2.44 -9.80 2.91
N ALA A 47 2.54 -10.98 2.31
CA ALA A 47 2.74 -11.13 0.88
C ALA A 47 1.41 -10.96 0.15
N SER A 48 1.17 -9.77 -0.42
CA SER A 48 -0.04 -9.49 -1.20
C SER A 48 0.06 -10.16 -2.58
N ARG A 49 -0.91 -11.01 -2.90
CA ARG A 49 -1.04 -11.61 -4.24
C ARG A 49 -1.67 -10.63 -5.21
N LYS A 50 -2.58 -9.79 -4.73
CA LYS A 50 -3.26 -8.75 -5.51
C LYS A 50 -2.28 -7.70 -6.05
N MET A 51 -1.36 -7.24 -5.20
CA MET A 51 -0.40 -6.20 -5.55
C MET A 51 0.97 -6.74 -5.96
N GLY A 52 1.27 -8.02 -5.69
CA GLY A 52 2.56 -8.64 -6.02
C GLY A 52 3.73 -8.10 -5.20
N VAL A 53 3.47 -7.52 -4.03
CA VAL A 53 4.47 -6.91 -3.13
C VAL A 53 4.29 -7.39 -1.69
N SER A 54 5.37 -7.32 -0.91
CA SER A 54 5.31 -7.54 0.55
C SER A 54 4.96 -6.23 1.25
N ILE A 55 3.95 -6.27 2.11
CA ILE A 55 3.44 -5.11 2.86
C ILE A 55 3.84 -5.26 4.32
N GLN A 56 4.52 -4.28 4.88
CA GLN A 56 4.85 -4.24 6.31
C GLN A 56 3.66 -3.75 7.13
N PHE A 57 3.49 -4.32 8.33
CA PHE A 57 2.51 -3.87 9.33
C PHE A 57 3.16 -3.87 10.72
N GLU A 58 2.68 -3.02 11.62
CA GLU A 58 3.11 -2.89 13.01
C GLU A 58 2.02 -3.26 14.03
N SER A 59 0.81 -3.56 13.55
CA SER A 59 -0.30 -4.02 14.37
C SER A 59 -0.99 -5.26 13.80
N ARG A 60 -0.92 -6.37 14.54
CA ARG A 60 -1.63 -7.62 14.19
C ARG A 60 -3.15 -7.51 14.34
N THR A 61 -3.64 -6.65 15.24
CA THR A 61 -5.07 -6.56 15.56
C THR A 61 -5.82 -5.56 14.70
N VAL A 62 -5.13 -4.56 14.15
CA VAL A 62 -5.75 -3.52 13.32
C VAL A 62 -5.23 -3.60 11.88
N GLU A 63 -3.93 -3.45 11.69
CA GLU A 63 -3.35 -3.30 10.35
C GLU A 63 -3.37 -4.61 9.55
N LEU A 64 -3.00 -5.73 10.18
CA LEU A 64 -3.08 -7.03 9.50
C LEU A 64 -4.50 -7.38 9.08
N TRP A 65 -5.50 -7.09 9.92
CA TRP A 65 -6.91 -7.33 9.57
C TRP A 65 -7.40 -6.39 8.47
N ALA A 66 -6.96 -5.13 8.46
CA ALA A 66 -7.25 -4.21 7.37
C ALA A 66 -6.62 -4.70 6.05
N ILE A 67 -5.35 -5.12 6.07
CA ILE A 67 -4.67 -5.73 4.92
C ILE A 67 -5.44 -6.96 4.43
N TYR A 68 -5.83 -7.86 5.33
CA TYR A 68 -6.56 -9.07 4.97
C TYR A 68 -7.92 -8.77 4.32
N THR A 69 -8.65 -7.79 4.87
CA THR A 69 -9.95 -7.35 4.36
C THR A 69 -9.81 -6.75 2.96
N MET A 70 -8.81 -5.87 2.76
CA MET A 70 -8.54 -5.23 1.48
C MET A 70 -8.00 -6.20 0.42
N GLU A 71 -7.18 -7.17 0.82
CA GLU A 71 -6.66 -8.22 -0.07
C GLU A 71 -7.79 -9.07 -0.67
N HIS A 72 -8.77 -9.46 0.14
CA HIS A 72 -9.84 -10.37 -0.29
C HIS A 72 -11.08 -9.66 -0.86
N ASN A 73 -11.20 -8.33 -0.68
CA ASN A 73 -12.30 -7.57 -1.28
C ASN A 73 -12.08 -7.40 -2.80
N ARG A 74 -13.04 -7.82 -3.62
CA ARG A 74 -12.96 -7.74 -5.09
C ARG A 74 -13.05 -6.32 -5.63
N ASP A 75 -13.63 -5.40 -4.86
CA ASP A 75 -13.79 -3.99 -5.27
C ASP A 75 -12.56 -3.14 -4.96
N VAL A 76 -11.63 -3.68 -4.17
CA VAL A 76 -10.35 -3.03 -3.88
C VAL A 76 -9.34 -3.45 -4.94
N LEU A 77 -8.85 -2.49 -5.72
CA LEU A 77 -7.82 -2.74 -6.73
C LEU A 77 -6.42 -2.78 -6.10
N GLU A 78 -6.09 -1.75 -5.32
CA GLU A 78 -4.82 -1.58 -4.65
C GLU A 78 -5.04 -0.83 -3.34
N PHE A 79 -4.19 -1.09 -2.35
CA PHE A 79 -4.26 -0.45 -1.06
C PHE A 79 -2.86 -0.07 -0.60
N PHE A 80 -2.73 1.17 -0.13
CA PHE A 80 -1.45 1.70 0.34
C PHE A 80 -1.59 1.90 1.84
N ALA A 81 -0.92 1.05 2.61
CA ALA A 81 -0.65 1.40 4.00
C ALA A 81 0.22 2.66 3.96
N GLY A 82 -0.11 3.68 4.76
CA GLY A 82 0.73 4.90 4.89
C GLY A 82 2.13 4.64 5.48
N GLN A 83 2.57 3.38 5.49
CA GLN A 83 3.80 2.84 6.06
C GLN A 83 4.60 2.02 5.02
N ALA A 84 4.24 2.09 3.73
CA ALA A 84 4.91 1.32 2.68
C ALA A 84 6.35 1.78 2.45
N ALA A 85 7.29 1.35 3.30
CA ALA A 85 8.71 1.39 3.01
C ALA A 85 9.00 0.44 1.85
N LEU A 86 8.98 0.98 0.64
CA LEU A 86 9.66 0.40 -0.49
C LEU A 86 11.15 0.78 -0.38
N GLU A 87 11.94 -0.03 0.32
CA GLU A 87 13.35 -0.17 -0.08
C GLU A 87 13.98 -1.49 0.39
N SER A 88 14.66 -2.12 -0.57
CA SER A 88 15.60 -3.21 -0.43
C SER A 88 16.71 -2.88 0.59
N ARG A 89 17.01 -3.85 1.46
CA ARG A 89 18.15 -3.88 2.40
C ARG A 89 18.04 -2.91 3.59
N SER A 90 17.36 -3.37 4.63
CA SER A 90 17.96 -3.49 5.97
C SER A 90 16.89 -4.06 6.90
N TRP A 91 17.13 -5.26 7.39
CA TRP A 91 16.41 -5.84 8.51
C TRP A 91 16.79 -5.09 9.80
N LEU A 92 16.23 -3.91 10.01
CA LEU A 92 16.26 -3.19 11.29
C LEU A 92 15.00 -2.32 11.30
N ARG A 93 14.08 -2.29 12.26
CA ARG A 93 13.85 -2.88 13.57
C ARG A 93 12.46 -2.29 13.94
N CYS A 94 11.43 -3.02 14.40
CA CYS A 94 11.40 -3.51 15.78
C CYS A 94 12.78 -4.00 16.24
#